data_AF-A0A497FLE7-F1
#
_entry.id   AF-A0A497FLE7-F1
#
_cell.length_a   1.000
_cell.length_b   1.000
_cell.length_c   1.000
_cell.angle_alpha   90.00
_cell.angle_beta   90.00
_cell.angle_gamma   90.00
#
_symmetry.space_group_name_H-M   'P 1'
#
loop_
_entity.id
_entity.type
_entity.pdbx_description
1 polymer ?
#
loop_
_entity_poly.entity_id
_entity_poly.type
_entity_poly.pdbx_seq_one_letter_code
_entity_poly.pdbx_strand_id
1 'polypeptide(L)'
;MSNDLRGRTLEVYKHLLRKGRPVGVREIQRALKLKSPSLALYHLKKLEEMGLVEKTYEGKYFVKNPVKVDVLKDFLIIGKYAVPRFLFYSVFTSSLTIFYISSINLGKATLGELLGLIIAAATSIIFWYETLRILRE
;
A
#
# COMPACT_ATOMS: atom_id res chain seq x y z
N MET A 1 1.19 -8.53 17.01
CA MET A 1 2.60 -8.19 16.71
C MET A 1 2.72 -6.70 16.39
N SER A 2 2.34 -5.81 17.32
CA SER A 2 2.02 -4.41 16.95
C SER A 2 2.08 -3.41 18.12
N ASN A 3 2.96 -3.62 19.10
CA ASN A 3 3.10 -2.68 20.23
C ASN A 3 4.51 -2.12 20.43
N ASP A 4 5.47 -2.47 19.55
CA ASP A 4 6.90 -2.32 19.88
C ASP A 4 7.62 -1.15 19.19
N LEU A 5 6.91 -0.44 18.29
CA LEU A 5 7.44 0.66 17.51
C LEU A 5 6.95 2.02 18.02
N ARG A 6 7.47 2.43 19.18
CA ARG A 6 7.15 3.72 19.83
C ARG A 6 8.41 4.53 20.15
N GLY A 7 8.24 5.84 20.32
CA GLY A 7 9.31 6.75 20.71
C GLY A 7 10.43 6.87 19.68
N ARG A 8 11.69 6.88 20.14
CA ARG A 8 12.87 7.15 19.30
C ARG A 8 13.14 6.09 18.23
N THR A 9 12.73 4.84 18.45
CA THR A 9 12.82 3.78 17.42
C THR A 9 12.00 4.12 16.18
N LEU A 10 10.79 4.67 16.36
CA LEU A 10 9.94 5.12 15.25
C LEU A 10 10.56 6.31 14.50
N GLU A 11 11.21 7.23 15.20
CA GLU A 11 11.89 8.36 14.56
C GLU A 11 13.08 7.91 13.70
N VAL A 12 13.86 6.94 14.18
CA VAL A 12 14.94 6.31 13.41
C VAL A 12 14.39 5.66 12.14
N TYR A 13 13.31 4.90 12.27
CA TYR A 13 12.63 4.26 11.13
C TYR A 13 12.12 5.30 10.11
N LYS A 14 11.41 6.34 10.56
CA LYS A 14 10.94 7.44 9.70
C LYS A 14 12.10 8.18 9.00
N HIS A 15 13.23 8.35 9.68
CA HIS A 15 14.41 8.97 9.09
C HIS A 15 14.97 8.13 7.93
N LEU A 16 15.10 6.81 8.13
CA LEU A 16 15.54 5.90 7.08
C LEU A 16 14.57 5.88 5.90
N LEU A 17 13.26 5.82 6.15
CA LEU A 17 12.21 5.91 5.12
C LEU A 17 12.36 7.17 4.27
N ARG A 18 12.50 8.35 4.90
CA ARG A 18 12.65 9.64 4.20
C ARG A 18 13.93 9.74 3.37
N LYS A 19 15.01 9.06 3.78
CA LYS A 19 16.27 9.08 3.04
C LYS A 19 16.25 8.19 1.81
N GLY A 20 15.50 7.08 1.83
CA GLY A 20 15.36 6.18 0.68
C GLY A 20 16.68 5.53 0.20
N ARG A 21 17.74 5.61 1.01
CA ARG A 21 19.07 5.07 0.72
C ARG A 21 19.68 4.47 2.00
N PRO A 22 20.73 3.64 1.90
CA PRO A 22 21.49 3.22 3.08
C PRO A 22 22.07 4.40 3.85
N VAL A 23 21.87 4.41 5.18
CA VAL A 23 22.30 5.46 6.11
C VAL A 23 23.19 4.84 7.20
N GLY A 24 24.29 5.51 7.52
CA GLY A 24 25.22 5.06 8.56
C GLY A 24 24.76 5.40 9.98
N VAL A 25 25.24 4.64 10.98
CA VAL A 25 24.92 4.84 12.41
C VAL A 25 25.23 6.28 12.88
N ARG A 26 26.39 6.83 12.50
CA ARG A 26 26.80 8.20 12.85
C ARG A 26 25.95 9.27 12.15
N GLU A 27 25.48 8.98 10.94
CA GLU A 27 24.60 9.89 10.19
C GLU A 27 23.24 10.00 10.89
N ILE A 28 22.66 8.86 11.31
CA ILE A 28 21.41 8.83 12.10
C ILE A 28 21.59 9.53 13.45
N GLN A 29 22.69 9.26 14.15
CA GLN A 29 22.98 9.87 15.44
C GLN A 29 23.00 11.40 15.34
N ARG A 30 23.67 11.96 14.33
CA ARG A 30 23.74 13.42 14.10
C ARG A 30 22.39 13.98 13.68
N ALA A 31 21.69 13.31 12.76
CA ALA A 31 20.42 13.79 12.22
C ALA A 31 19.31 13.84 13.27
N LEU A 32 19.28 12.87 14.19
CA LEU A 32 18.27 12.78 15.25
C LEU A 32 18.75 13.28 16.61
N LYS A 33 19.96 13.89 16.66
CA LYS A 33 20.60 14.40 17.89
C LYS A 33 20.58 13.38 19.04
N LEU A 34 20.86 12.12 18.72
CA LEU A 34 20.91 11.05 19.71
C LEU A 34 22.15 11.21 20.60
N LYS A 35 21.99 10.88 21.89
CA LYS A 35 23.02 11.07 22.93
C LYS A 35 24.35 10.36 22.61
N SER A 36 24.31 9.25 21.87
CA SER A 36 25.51 8.51 21.47
C SER A 36 25.29 7.71 20.18
N PRO A 37 26.36 7.36 19.44
CA PRO A 37 26.27 6.44 18.30
C PRO A 37 25.75 5.06 18.70
N SER A 38 26.06 4.60 19.91
CA SER A 38 25.58 3.32 20.44
C SER A 38 24.06 3.30 20.62
N LEU A 39 23.45 4.43 20.99
CA LEU A 39 21.99 4.55 21.08
C LEU A 39 21.33 4.45 19.71
N ALA A 40 21.93 5.04 18.68
CA ALA A 40 21.45 4.88 17.30
C ALA A 40 21.54 3.42 16.84
N LEU A 41 22.66 2.75 17.14
CA LEU A 41 22.85 1.33 16.84
C LEU A 41 21.85 0.44 17.58
N TYR A 42 21.52 0.75 18.83
CA TYR A 42 20.51 0.03 19.60
C TYR A 42 19.14 0.06 18.91
N HIS A 43 18.67 1.24 18.48
CA HIS A 43 17.40 1.35 17.77
C HIS A 43 17.45 0.66 16.39
N LEU A 44 18.57 0.73 15.68
CA LEU A 44 18.75 0.03 14.41
C LEU A 44 18.71 -1.48 14.56
N LYS A 45 19.40 -2.04 15.57
CA LYS A 45 19.34 -3.48 15.89
C LYS A 45 17.93 -3.91 16.27
N LYS A 46 17.23 -3.12 17.10
CA LYS A 46 15.83 -3.40 17.43
C LYS A 46 14.95 -3.43 16.17
N LEU A 47 15.14 -2.49 15.24
CA LEU A 47 14.41 -2.47 13.96
C LEU A 47 14.80 -3.67 13.07
N GLU A 48 16.05 -4.12 13.11
CA GLU A 48 16.58 -5.28 12.37
C GLU A 48 15.98 -6.59 12.92
N GLU A 49 15.93 -6.74 14.23
CA GLU A 49 15.27 -7.86 14.94
C GLU A 49 13.76 -7.92 14.63
N MET A 50 13.12 -6.76 14.45
CA MET A 50 11.73 -6.66 14.00
C MET A 50 11.55 -6.93 12.50
N GLY A 51 12.64 -7.11 11.74
CA GLY A 51 12.62 -7.34 10.29
C GLY A 51 12.28 -6.11 9.46
N LEU A 52 12.35 -4.90 10.02
CA LEU A 52 11.96 -3.64 9.37
C LEU A 52 13.11 -2.94 8.63
N VAL A 53 14.34 -3.22 9.03
CA VAL A 53 15.55 -2.67 8.38
C VAL A 53 16.54 -3.79 8.13
N GLU A 54 17.45 -3.57 7.19
CA GLU A 54 18.50 -4.51 6.85
C GLU A 54 19.85 -3.79 6.78
N LYS A 55 20.90 -4.51 7.13
CA LYS A 55 22.27 -4.01 7.16
C LYS A 55 22.99 -4.40 5.87
N THR A 56 23.54 -3.40 5.20
CA THR A 56 24.37 -3.55 3.99
C THR A 56 25.76 -4.06 4.37
N TYR A 57 26.51 -4.61 3.40
CA TYR A 57 27.91 -5.05 3.59
C TYR A 57 28.82 -3.92 4.14
N GLU A 58 28.54 -2.66 3.79
CA GLU A 58 29.26 -1.48 4.29
C GLU A 58 28.90 -1.06 5.73
N GLY A 59 28.01 -1.80 6.41
CA GLY A 59 27.54 -1.47 7.75
C GLY A 59 26.55 -0.31 7.84
N LYS A 60 25.99 0.11 6.70
CA LYS A 60 24.87 1.06 6.62
C LYS A 60 23.53 0.33 6.70
N TYR A 61 22.51 1.00 7.21
CA TYR A 61 21.17 0.45 7.37
C TYR A 61 20.21 1.08 6.37
N PHE A 62 19.33 0.27 5.79
CA PHE A 62 18.24 0.73 4.94
C PHE A 62 16.94 0.05 5.37
N VAL A 63 15.80 0.66 5.04
CA VAL A 63 14.50 0.04 5.35
C VAL A 63 14.32 -1.18 4.45
N LYS A 64 14.07 -2.34 5.07
CA LYS A 64 13.77 -3.58 4.36
C LYS A 64 12.38 -3.40 3.76
N ASN A 65 12.31 -3.19 2.46
CA ASN A 65 11.10 -2.85 1.71
C ASN A 65 10.37 -1.59 2.24
N PRO A 66 10.86 -0.38 1.91
CA PRO A 66 10.27 0.87 2.41
C PRO A 66 8.77 1.01 2.13
N VAL A 67 8.33 0.66 0.92
CA VAL A 67 6.95 0.75 0.44
C VAL A 67 6.91 -0.01 -0.88
N LYS A 68 6.49 -1.28 -0.95
CA LYS A 68 6.10 -1.93 -2.23
C LYS A 68 5.15 -3.14 -2.10
N VAL A 69 4.63 -3.46 -0.90
CA VAL A 69 3.79 -4.67 -0.74
C VAL A 69 2.32 -4.39 -0.43
N ASP A 70 1.91 -3.17 -0.09
CA ASP A 70 0.46 -2.85 0.01
C ASP A 70 0.04 -1.78 -1.01
N VAL A 71 0.66 -0.60 -0.98
CA VAL A 71 0.32 0.48 -1.93
C VAL A 71 0.65 0.17 -3.39
N LEU A 72 1.46 -0.86 -3.67
CA LEU A 72 1.72 -1.33 -5.04
C LEU A 72 0.93 -2.59 -5.40
N LYS A 73 0.31 -3.27 -4.43
CA LYS A 73 -0.72 -4.29 -4.72
C LYS A 73 -2.02 -3.63 -5.17
N ASP A 74 -2.28 -2.43 -4.67
CA ASP A 74 -3.47 -1.66 -4.99
C ASP A 74 -3.31 -0.79 -6.23
N PHE A 75 -2.17 -0.84 -6.93
CA PHE A 75 -1.95 -0.09 -8.16
C PHE A 75 -1.40 -1.01 -9.25
N LEU A 76 -2.14 -1.12 -10.36
CA LEU A 76 -1.67 -1.72 -11.60
C LEU A 76 -0.83 -0.68 -12.36
N ILE A 77 0.41 -1.05 -12.68
CA ILE A 77 1.26 -0.23 -13.56
C ILE A 77 0.93 -0.58 -15.01
N ILE A 78 0.36 0.38 -15.74
CA ILE A 78 0.08 0.26 -17.18
C ILE A 78 0.98 1.26 -17.90
N GLY A 79 2.09 0.76 -18.46
CA GLY A 79 3.12 1.59 -19.09
C GLY A 79 3.77 2.55 -18.09
N LYS A 80 3.54 3.87 -18.27
CA LYS A 80 4.07 4.93 -17.39
C LYS A 80 3.10 5.41 -16.31
N TYR A 81 1.86 4.89 -16.29
CA TYR A 81 0.82 5.32 -15.36
C TYR A 81 0.60 4.26 -14.27
N ALA A 82 0.50 4.71 -13.01
CA ALA A 82 0.06 3.89 -11.89
C ALA A 82 -1.45 4.12 -11.70
N VAL A 83 -2.24 3.08 -11.95
CA VAL A 83 -3.70 3.13 -11.86
C VAL A 83 -4.13 2.30 -10.65
N PRO A 84 -4.99 2.82 -9.76
CA PRO A 84 -5.54 1.99 -8.68
C PRO A 84 -6.16 0.72 -9.26
N ARG A 85 -5.79 -0.45 -8.73
CA ARG A 85 -6.25 -1.77 -9.16
C ARG A 85 -7.77 -1.87 -9.18
N PHE A 86 -8.43 -1.24 -8.21
CA PHE A 86 -9.88 -1.15 -8.16
C PHE A 86 -10.48 -0.32 -9.29
N LEU A 87 -9.76 0.66 -9.83
CA LEU A 87 -10.19 1.46 -10.97
C LEU A 87 -10.35 0.59 -12.23
N PHE A 88 -9.43 -0.35 -12.44
CA PHE A 88 -9.55 -1.36 -13.50
C PHE A 88 -10.78 -2.25 -13.30
N TYR A 89 -10.98 -2.76 -12.07
CA TYR A 89 -12.15 -3.58 -11.75
C TYR A 89 -13.47 -2.82 -11.91
N SER A 90 -13.55 -1.58 -11.44
CA SER A 90 -14.70 -0.70 -11.61
C SER A 90 -15.07 -0.50 -13.07
N VAL A 91 -14.10 -0.18 -13.92
CA VAL A 91 -14.34 0.05 -15.36
C VAL A 91 -14.78 -1.25 -16.03
N PHE A 92 -14.12 -2.36 -15.73
CA PHE A 92 -14.46 -3.67 -16.30
C PHE A 92 -15.86 -4.12 -15.91
N THR A 93 -16.22 -4.06 -14.61
CA THR A 93 -17.54 -4.47 -14.14
C THR A 93 -18.64 -3.51 -14.59
N SER A 94 -18.37 -2.21 -14.68
CA SER A 94 -19.32 -1.24 -15.22
C SER A 94 -19.59 -1.52 -16.70
N SER A 95 -18.54 -1.83 -17.48
CA SER A 95 -18.68 -2.20 -18.90
C SER A 95 -19.51 -3.47 -19.08
N LEU A 96 -19.25 -4.50 -18.26
CA LEU A 96 -20.05 -5.73 -18.25
C LEU A 96 -21.51 -5.46 -17.84
N THR A 97 -21.74 -4.60 -16.84
CA THR A 97 -23.09 -4.25 -16.38
C THR A 97 -23.87 -3.52 -17.48
N ILE A 98 -23.25 -2.57 -18.17
CA ILE A 98 -23.86 -1.85 -19.30
C ILE A 98 -24.19 -2.82 -20.45
N PHE A 99 -23.26 -3.71 -20.78
CA PHE A 99 -23.48 -4.74 -21.79
C PHE A 99 -24.63 -5.69 -21.42
N TYR A 100 -24.69 -6.08 -20.13
CA TYR A 100 -25.74 -6.92 -19.59
C TYR A 100 -27.11 -6.24 -19.65
N ILE A 101 -27.21 -4.97 -19.25
CA ILE A 101 -28.43 -4.15 -19.38
C ILE A 101 -28.87 -4.02 -20.85
N SER A 102 -27.90 -3.90 -21.77
CA SER A 102 -28.21 -3.76 -23.20
C SER A 102 -28.69 -5.07 -23.83
N SER A 103 -28.31 -6.20 -23.25
CA SER A 103 -28.64 -7.54 -23.75
C SER A 103 -29.91 -8.12 -23.10
N ILE A 104 -30.22 -7.73 -21.86
CA ILE A 104 -31.42 -8.20 -21.16
C ILE A 104 -32.67 -7.52 -21.72
N ASN A 105 -33.69 -8.33 -22.03
CA ASN A 105 -35.00 -7.80 -22.36
C ASN A 105 -35.82 -7.63 -21.07
N LEU A 106 -35.83 -6.42 -20.51
CA LEU A 106 -36.48 -6.12 -19.23
C LEU A 106 -37.97 -6.51 -19.18
N GLY A 107 -38.67 -6.50 -20.31
CA GLY A 107 -40.09 -6.89 -20.37
C GLY A 107 -40.34 -8.40 -20.26
N LYS A 108 -39.30 -9.23 -20.41
CA LYS A 108 -39.37 -10.70 -20.31
C LYS A 108 -38.32 -11.27 -19.36
N ALA A 109 -37.73 -10.42 -18.54
CA ALA A 109 -36.64 -10.80 -17.65
C ALA A 109 -37.09 -11.85 -16.64
N THR A 110 -36.35 -12.94 -16.58
CA THR A 110 -36.51 -13.97 -15.55
C THR A 110 -35.93 -13.50 -14.22
N LEU A 111 -36.35 -14.14 -13.12
CA LEU A 111 -35.82 -13.84 -11.77
C LEU A 111 -34.29 -13.95 -11.73
N GLY A 112 -33.71 -14.94 -12.42
CA GLY A 112 -32.26 -15.12 -12.49
C GLY A 112 -31.54 -13.95 -13.17
N GLU A 113 -32.12 -13.40 -14.24
CA GLU A 113 -31.53 -12.27 -14.94
C GLU A 113 -31.62 -10.97 -14.13
N LEU A 114 -32.73 -10.77 -13.40
CA LEU A 114 -32.87 -9.66 -12.46
C LEU A 114 -31.87 -9.73 -11.30
N LEU A 115 -31.67 -10.92 -10.73
CA LEU A 115 -30.67 -11.15 -9.69
C LEU A 115 -29.24 -10.91 -10.22
N GLY A 116 -28.94 -11.38 -11.44
CA GLY A 116 -27.68 -11.12 -12.12
C GLY A 116 -27.40 -9.62 -12.27
N LEU A 117 -28.42 -8.84 -12.66
CA LEU A 117 -28.33 -7.38 -12.76
C LEU A 117 -28.03 -6.72 -11.41
N ILE A 118 -28.72 -7.14 -10.34
CA ILE A 118 -28.51 -6.60 -8.99
C ILE A 118 -27.08 -6.88 -8.51
N ILE A 119 -26.58 -8.10 -8.71
CA ILE A 119 -25.22 -8.49 -8.33
C ILE A 119 -24.20 -7.68 -9.13
N ALA A 120 -24.38 -7.54 -10.45
CA ALA A 120 -23.49 -6.76 -11.30
C ALA A 120 -23.44 -5.28 -10.92
N ALA A 121 -24.60 -4.68 -10.62
CA ALA A 121 -24.72 -3.31 -10.15
C ALA A 121 -24.04 -3.12 -8.77
N ALA A 122 -24.34 -4.00 -7.80
CA ALA A 122 -23.74 -3.96 -6.47
C ALA A 122 -22.21 -4.10 -6.52
N THR A 123 -21.70 -5.03 -7.34
CA THR A 123 -20.25 -5.24 -7.53
C THR A 123 -19.59 -3.99 -8.10
N SER A 124 -20.20 -3.36 -9.10
CA SER A 124 -19.69 -2.12 -9.71
C SER A 124 -19.65 -0.97 -8.71
N ILE A 125 -20.70 -0.81 -7.89
CA ILE A 125 -20.77 0.23 -6.85
C ILE A 125 -19.66 0.03 -5.80
N ILE A 126 -19.46 -1.21 -5.32
CA ILE A 126 -18.43 -1.53 -4.31
C ILE A 126 -17.03 -1.16 -4.84
N PHE A 127 -16.71 -1.53 -6.08
CA PHE A 127 -15.40 -1.22 -6.65
C PHE A 127 -15.19 0.27 -6.88
N TRP A 128 -16.22 1.00 -7.33
CA TRP A 128 -16.13 2.47 -7.44
C TRP A 128 -15.94 3.14 -6.08
N TYR A 129 -16.61 2.63 -5.04
CA TYR A 129 -16.42 3.11 -3.67
C TYR A 129 -14.97 2.91 -3.19
N GLU A 130 -14.42 1.71 -3.36
CA GLU A 130 -13.02 1.41 -3.00
C GLU A 130 -12.03 2.28 -3.79
N THR A 131 -12.28 2.48 -5.09
CA THR A 131 -11.49 3.38 -5.94
C THR A 131 -11.46 4.81 -5.39
N LEU A 132 -12.63 5.36 -5.04
CA LEU A 132 -12.74 6.72 -4.50
C LEU A 132 -12.14 6.84 -3.09
N ARG A 133 -12.24 5.78 -2.27
CA ARG A 133 -11.59 5.75 -0.95
C ARG A 133 -10.08 5.84 -1.09
N ILE A 134 -9.49 5.02 -1.96
CA ILE A 134 -8.04 4.98 -2.21
C ILE A 134 -7.53 6.30 -2.81
N LEU A 135 -8.31 6.97 -3.65
CA LEU A 135 -7.93 8.26 -4.22
C LEU A 135 -8.00 9.43 -3.21
N ARG A 136 -8.70 9.26 -2.08
CA ARG A 136 -8.86 10.29 -1.04
C ARG A 136 -7.83 10.15 0.10
N GLU A 137 -7.23 8.98 0.25
CA GLU A 137 -6.12 8.70 1.20
C GLU A 137 -4.75 9.12 0.65
#